data_AF-A0A061JGI7-F1
#
_entry.id   AF-A0A061JGI7-F1
#
_cell.length_a   1.000
_cell.length_b   1.000
_cell.length_c   1.000
_cell.angle_alpha   90.00
_cell.angle_beta   90.00
_cell.angle_gamma   90.00
#
_symmetry.space_group_name_H-M   'P 1'
#
loop_
_entity.id
_entity.type
_entity.pdbx_description
1 polymer ?
#
loop_
_entity_poly.entity_id
_entity_poly.type
_entity_poly.pdbx_seq_one_letter_code
_entity_poly.pdbx_strand_id
1 'polypeptide(L)'
;MTKSYSNDLRQRVIEYLDEGNGYIEASQLFKISVSAIGRWYRKYKQEGSYFPKRRGGSEKKIDLGKLEEYVKENQNMTLKKAAQEFGVSIFTISYWLKRLGYSYKKKTFRTWKQANKSEVSIKNR
;
A
#
# COMPACT_ATOMS: atom_id res chain seq x y z
N MET A 1 -14.93 -7.86 -4.28
CA MET A 1 -14.78 -7.03 -3.04
C MET A 1 -15.54 -5.73 -3.19
N THR A 2 -16.30 -5.32 -2.17
CA THR A 2 -17.13 -4.10 -2.21
C THR A 2 -16.29 -2.83 -2.09
N LYS A 3 -16.59 -1.83 -2.92
CA LYS A 3 -15.95 -0.51 -2.92
C LYS A 3 -16.36 0.26 -1.66
N SER A 4 -15.41 0.91 -1.00
CA SER A 4 -15.74 1.83 0.10
C SER A 4 -16.45 3.07 -0.45
N TYR A 5 -17.41 3.59 0.30
CA TYR A 5 -17.99 4.92 0.03
C TYR A 5 -16.93 6.02 0.00
N SER A 6 -17.17 7.05 -0.81
CA SER A 6 -16.30 8.23 -0.97
C SER A 6 -16.05 8.94 0.37
N ASN A 7 -14.90 9.61 0.48
CA ASN A 7 -14.55 10.39 1.66
C ASN A 7 -15.46 11.60 1.83
N ASP A 8 -15.79 12.30 0.73
CA ASP A 8 -16.71 13.44 0.72
C ASP A 8 -18.10 13.05 1.24
N LEU A 9 -18.61 11.88 0.82
CA LEU A 9 -19.91 11.39 1.31
C LEU A 9 -19.90 11.13 2.82
N ARG A 10 -18.82 10.58 3.36
CA ARG A 10 -18.68 10.33 4.80
C ARG A 10 -18.60 11.62 5.59
N GLN A 11 -17.91 12.62 5.04
CA GLN A 11 -17.78 13.94 5.64
C GLN A 11 -19.14 14.61 5.79
N ARG A 12 -19.89 14.73 4.68
CA ARG A 12 -21.22 15.38 4.69
C ARG A 12 -22.20 14.69 5.63
N VAL A 13 -22.16 13.36 5.71
CA VAL A 13 -23.00 12.59 6.63
C VAL A 13 -22.66 12.92 8.09
N ILE A 14 -21.39 13.13 8.42
CA ILE A 14 -20.97 13.42 9.80
C ILE A 14 -21.26 14.88 10.17
N GLU A 15 -21.02 15.82 9.26
CA GLU A 15 -21.40 17.22 9.43
C GLU A 15 -22.91 17.33 9.72
N TYR A 16 -23.73 16.64 8.91
CA TYR A 16 -25.18 16.59 9.11
C TYR A 16 -25.60 16.01 10.47
N LEU A 17 -24.86 15.03 11.00
CA LEU A 17 -25.15 14.48 12.34
C LEU A 17 -24.63 15.36 13.49
N ASP A 18 -23.53 16.08 13.29
CA ASP A 18 -23.02 17.03 14.28
C ASP A 18 -23.90 18.29 14.38
N GLU A 19 -24.67 18.62 13.33
CA GLU A 19 -25.75 19.61 13.36
C GLU A 19 -26.96 19.18 14.21
N GLY A 20 -26.98 17.94 14.71
CA GLY A 20 -28.03 17.41 15.60
C GLY A 20 -29.15 16.65 14.88
N ASN A 21 -29.03 16.43 13.56
CA ASN A 21 -30.02 15.67 12.80
C ASN A 21 -30.00 14.17 13.10
N GLY A 22 -31.11 13.48 12.83
CA GLY A 22 -31.28 12.07 13.13
C GLY A 22 -30.59 11.12 12.13
N TYR A 23 -30.29 9.91 12.60
CA TYR A 23 -29.73 8.84 11.75
C TYR A 23 -30.67 8.39 10.63
N ILE A 24 -31.99 8.42 10.87
CA ILE A 24 -33.00 7.99 9.90
C ILE A 24 -33.10 9.03 8.76
N GLU A 25 -33.10 10.31 9.11
CA GLU A 25 -33.12 11.42 8.16
C GLU A 25 -31.88 11.42 7.29
N ALA A 26 -30.69 11.23 7.90
CA ALA A 26 -29.44 11.07 7.17
C ALA A 26 -29.48 9.86 6.21
N SER A 27 -30.08 8.75 6.64
CA SER A 27 -30.22 7.55 5.80
C SER A 27 -31.05 7.81 4.55
N GLN A 28 -32.18 8.52 4.69
CA GLN A 28 -33.07 8.89 3.59
C GLN A 28 -32.43 9.90 2.65
N LEU A 29 -31.78 10.93 3.19
CA LEU A 29 -31.14 12.00 2.41
C LEU A 29 -29.95 11.48 1.59
N PHE A 30 -29.05 10.74 2.23
CA PHE A 30 -27.82 10.26 1.58
C PHE A 30 -27.98 8.89 0.91
N LYS A 31 -29.14 8.23 1.05
CA LYS A 31 -29.44 6.88 0.52
C LYS A 31 -28.43 5.83 0.99
N ILE A 32 -28.07 5.87 2.28
CA ILE A 32 -27.12 4.96 2.91
C ILE A 32 -27.81 4.25 4.07
N SER A 33 -27.52 2.98 4.29
CA SER A 33 -28.05 2.25 5.45
C SER A 33 -27.68 2.93 6.78
N VAL A 34 -28.65 3.07 7.69
CA VAL A 34 -28.46 3.57 9.07
C VAL A 34 -27.27 2.91 9.78
N SER A 35 -27.07 1.61 9.58
CA SER A 35 -25.97 0.84 10.17
C SER A 35 -24.58 1.25 9.67
N ALA A 36 -24.44 1.71 8.42
CA ALA A 36 -23.18 2.25 7.90
C ALA A 36 -22.90 3.64 8.49
N ILE A 37 -23.94 4.48 8.55
CA ILE A 37 -23.87 5.83 9.14
C ILE A 37 -23.44 5.73 10.61
N GLY A 38 -24.12 4.90 11.41
CA GLY A 38 -23.77 4.70 12.82
C GLY A 38 -22.35 4.18 13.04
N ARG A 39 -21.84 3.31 12.14
CA ARG A 39 -20.43 2.88 12.16
C ARG A 39 -19.46 4.03 11.91
N TRP A 40 -19.80 4.95 11.00
CA TRP A 40 -18.95 6.11 10.72
C TRP A 40 -18.95 7.11 11.88
N TYR A 41 -20.13 7.43 12.41
CA TYR A 41 -20.25 8.38 13.52
C TYR A 41 -19.55 7.88 14.79
N ARG A 42 -19.72 6.59 15.14
CA ARG A 42 -19.00 5.98 16.25
C ARG A 42 -17.48 6.07 16.06
N LYS A 43 -17.00 5.76 14.86
CA LYS A 43 -15.57 5.86 14.54
C LYS A 43 -15.08 7.30 14.68
N TYR A 44 -15.85 8.27 14.19
CA TYR A 44 -15.53 9.68 14.30
C TYR A 44 -15.44 10.15 15.76
N LYS A 45 -16.37 9.75 16.64
CA LYS A 45 -16.29 10.09 18.06
C LYS A 45 -15.10 9.42 18.79
N GLN A 46 -14.60 8.28 18.31
CA GLN A 46 -13.46 7.58 18.91
C GLN A 46 -12.10 8.06 18.41
N GLU A 47 -11.93 8.20 17.09
CA GLU A 47 -10.64 8.47 16.44
C GLU A 47 -10.52 9.93 15.93
N GLY A 48 -11.60 10.72 15.97
CA GLY A 48 -11.68 12.06 15.35
C GLY A 48 -11.64 12.03 13.82
N SER A 49 -11.66 10.85 13.19
CA SER A 49 -11.46 10.68 11.76
C SER A 49 -12.57 9.88 11.10
N TYR A 50 -13.09 10.42 10.00
CA TYR A 50 -14.13 9.80 9.19
C TYR A 50 -13.59 9.04 7.96
N PHE A 51 -12.30 9.19 7.66
CA PHE A 51 -11.68 8.51 6.53
C PHE A 51 -11.71 6.98 6.71
N PRO A 52 -11.94 6.20 5.64
CA PRO A 52 -11.78 4.76 5.73
C PRO A 52 -10.34 4.43 6.16
N LYS A 53 -10.18 3.41 7.02
CA LYS A 53 -8.83 2.91 7.33
C LYS A 53 -8.18 2.44 6.03
N ARG A 54 -6.90 2.77 5.87
CA ARG A 54 -6.11 2.20 4.77
C ARG A 54 -6.22 0.68 4.89
N ARG A 55 -6.66 0.03 3.81
CA ARG A 55 -6.63 -1.44 3.77
C ARG A 55 -5.16 -1.83 3.88
N GLY A 56 -4.80 -2.52 4.96
CA GLY A 56 -3.48 -3.10 5.10
C GLY A 56 -3.24 -4.06 3.94
N GLY A 57 -2.08 -3.95 3.30
CA GLY A 57 -1.54 -5.04 2.49
C GLY A 57 -1.01 -6.14 3.39
N SER A 58 -0.68 -7.31 2.81
CA SER A 58 0.08 -8.33 3.53
C SER A 58 1.41 -7.77 4.01
N GLU A 59 1.81 -8.16 5.23
CA GLU A 59 3.13 -7.83 5.75
C GLU A 59 4.23 -8.39 4.83
N LYS A 60 5.36 -7.66 4.75
CA LYS A 60 6.48 -8.06 3.90
C LYS A 60 7.11 -9.31 4.48
N LYS A 61 7.22 -10.38 3.69
CA LYS A 61 7.91 -11.62 4.08
C LYS A 61 9.46 -11.50 4.08
N ILE A 62 10.00 -10.35 3.71
CA ILE A 62 11.44 -10.14 3.51
C ILE A 62 11.86 -8.83 4.17
N ASP A 63 13.00 -8.88 4.86
CA ASP A 63 13.72 -7.70 5.31
C ASP A 63 14.44 -7.03 4.13
N LEU A 64 13.98 -5.84 3.77
CA LEU A 64 14.50 -5.10 2.63
C LEU A 64 15.93 -4.60 2.87
N GLY A 65 16.29 -4.28 4.11
CA GLY A 65 17.64 -3.79 4.43
C GLY A 65 18.69 -4.86 4.17
N LYS A 66 18.44 -6.07 4.66
CA LYS A 66 19.30 -7.24 4.42
C LYS A 66 19.43 -7.58 2.93
N LEU A 67 18.33 -7.43 2.16
CA LEU A 67 18.38 -7.65 0.72
C LEU A 67 19.27 -6.62 0.01
N GLU A 68 19.23 -5.36 0.42
CA GLU A 68 20.10 -4.32 -0.15
C GLU A 68 21.57 -4.54 0.19
N GLU A 69 21.88 -4.90 1.43
CA GLU A 69 23.24 -5.25 1.86
C GLU A 69 23.78 -6.43 1.04
N TYR A 70 22.99 -7.50 0.93
CA TYR A 70 23.36 -8.69 0.15
C TYR A 70 23.65 -8.38 -1.32
N VAL A 71 22.88 -7.47 -1.94
CA VAL A 71 23.10 -7.05 -3.34
C VAL A 71 24.37 -6.22 -3.49
N LYS A 72 24.68 -5.37 -2.51
CA LYS A 72 25.90 -4.53 -2.52
C LYS A 72 27.16 -5.37 -2.36
N GLU A 73 27.14 -6.35 -1.46
CA GLU A 73 28.23 -7.30 -1.25
C GLU A 73 28.40 -8.23 -2.46
N ASN A 74 27.30 -8.69 -3.05
CA ASN A 74 27.32 -9.69 -4.12
C ASN A 74 26.72 -9.14 -5.43
N GLN A 75 27.41 -8.20 -6.07
CA GLN A 75 26.92 -7.54 -7.30
C GLN A 75 26.66 -8.50 -8.47
N ASN A 76 27.32 -9.66 -8.51
CA ASN A 76 27.16 -10.69 -9.55
C ASN A 76 26.21 -11.84 -9.13
N MET A 77 25.43 -11.66 -8.06
CA MET A 77 24.57 -12.71 -7.55
C MET A 77 23.44 -13.08 -8.50
N THR A 78 23.12 -14.37 -8.53
CA THR A 78 21.98 -14.91 -9.28
C THR A 78 20.74 -14.88 -8.40
N LEU A 79 19.57 -14.56 -8.98
CA LEU A 79 18.29 -14.54 -8.26
C LEU A 79 17.98 -15.86 -7.54
N LYS A 80 18.44 -17.00 -8.08
CA LYS A 80 18.28 -18.32 -7.45
C LYS A 80 19.02 -18.43 -6.11
N LYS A 81 20.25 -17.90 -6.02
CA LYS A 81 21.03 -17.91 -4.78
C LYS A 81 20.41 -17.01 -3.72
N ALA A 82 19.98 -15.80 -4.10
CA ALA A 82 19.24 -14.91 -3.20
C ALA A 82 17.91 -15.53 -2.74
N ALA A 83 17.18 -16.20 -3.63
CA ALA A 83 15.93 -16.86 -3.26
C ALA A 83 16.16 -17.96 -2.20
N GLN A 84 17.24 -18.74 -2.33
CA GLN A 84 17.62 -19.76 -1.36
C GLN A 84 18.02 -19.15 -0.01
N GLU A 85 18.87 -18.11 -0.02
CA GLU A 85 19.35 -17.43 1.19
C GLU A 85 18.21 -16.83 2.02
N PHE A 86 17.27 -16.16 1.34
CA PHE A 86 16.13 -15.49 1.99
C PHE A 86 14.93 -16.43 2.20
N GLY A 87 15.00 -17.69 1.76
CA GLY A 87 13.91 -18.66 1.91
C GLY A 87 12.61 -18.26 1.18
N VAL A 88 12.73 -17.57 0.05
CA VAL A 88 11.60 -16.99 -0.70
C VAL A 88 11.63 -17.37 -2.19
N SER A 89 10.53 -17.13 -2.89
CA SER A 89 10.50 -17.34 -4.34
C SER A 89 11.42 -16.37 -5.08
N ILE A 90 12.01 -16.86 -6.18
CA ILE A 90 12.79 -16.08 -7.16
C ILE A 90 12.00 -14.85 -7.63
N PHE A 91 10.68 -14.98 -7.82
CA PHE A 91 9.81 -13.87 -8.23
C PHE A 91 9.73 -12.79 -7.15
N THR A 92 9.72 -13.17 -5.88
CA THR A 92 9.67 -12.24 -4.74
C THR A 92 10.95 -11.41 -4.69
N ILE A 93 12.12 -12.03 -4.84
CA ILE A 93 13.40 -11.30 -4.94
C ILE A 93 13.38 -10.35 -6.15
N SER A 94 12.99 -10.83 -7.33
CA SER A 94 12.94 -10.00 -8.54
C SER A 94 12.01 -8.80 -8.38
N TYR A 95 10.86 -8.99 -7.75
CA TYR A 95 9.88 -7.94 -7.47
C TYR A 95 10.47 -6.85 -6.55
N TRP A 96 11.10 -7.25 -5.44
CA TRP A 96 11.67 -6.30 -4.49
C TRP A 96 12.89 -5.57 -5.05
N LEU A 97 13.77 -6.26 -5.77
CA LEU A 97 14.92 -5.62 -6.43
C LEU A 97 14.48 -4.52 -7.39
N LYS A 98 13.44 -4.76 -8.20
CA LYS A 98 12.86 -3.74 -9.08
C LYS A 98 12.30 -2.56 -8.29
N ARG A 99 11.62 -2.82 -7.18
CA ARG A 99 11.01 -1.78 -6.33
C ARG A 99 12.04 -0.94 -5.57
N LEU A 100 13.20 -1.53 -5.27
CA LEU A 100 14.39 -0.86 -4.72
C LEU A 100 15.22 -0.13 -5.79
N GLY A 101 14.85 -0.28 -7.07
CA GLY A 101 15.49 0.38 -8.20
C GLY A 101 16.71 -0.36 -8.77
N TYR A 102 16.95 -1.62 -8.38
CA TYR A 102 18.04 -2.41 -8.95
C TYR A 102 17.67 -2.97 -10.33
N SER A 103 18.62 -2.86 -11.25
CA SER A 103 18.54 -3.43 -12.59
C SER A 103 19.77 -4.28 -12.89
N TYR A 104 19.56 -5.38 -13.60
CA TYR A 104 20.65 -6.25 -14.03
C TYR A 104 21.23 -5.76 -15.36
N LYS A 105 22.49 -5.33 -15.36
CA LYS A 105 23.18 -4.81 -16.56
C LYS A 105 23.94 -5.94 -17.25
N LYS A 106 23.77 -6.06 -18.58
CA LYS A 106 24.33 -7.15 -19.39
C LYS A 106 25.57 -6.78 -20.23
N LYS A 107 25.86 -5.49 -20.40
CA LYS A 107 26.75 -4.99 -21.48
C LYS A 107 28.22 -4.79 -21.12
N THR A 108 28.54 -4.45 -19.87
CA THR A 108 29.92 -4.15 -19.45
C THR A 108 30.43 -5.20 -18.47
N PHE A 109 29.67 -5.48 -17.41
CA PHE A 109 29.86 -6.62 -16.50
C PHE A 109 28.49 -7.09 -15.98
N ARG A 110 28.31 -8.40 -15.78
CA ARG A 110 27.06 -9.05 -15.32
C ARG A 110 26.72 -8.67 -13.87
N THR A 111 26.32 -7.42 -13.65
CA THR A 111 26.21 -6.79 -12.33
C THR A 111 24.81 -6.23 -12.08
N TRP A 112 24.37 -6.30 -10.82
CA TRP A 112 23.24 -5.54 -10.31
C TRP A 112 23.68 -4.13 -9.98
N LYS A 113 22.96 -3.14 -10.52
CA LYS A 113 23.19 -1.72 -10.22
C LYS A 113 21.87 -1.02 -9.93
N GLN A 114 21.89 -0.16 -8.91
CA GLN A 114 20.78 0.73 -8.63
C GLN A 114 20.68 1.77 -9.74
N ALA A 115 19.49 1.94 -10.32
CA ALA A 115 19.23 2.96 -11.32
C ALA A 115 19.13 4.34 -10.65
N ASN A 116 19.65 5.37 -11.32
CA ASN A 116 19.46 6.75 -10.86
C ASN A 116 17.96 7.10 -10.89
N LYS A 117 17.48 7.87 -9.90
CA LYS A 117 16.06 8.21 -9.67
C LYS A 117 15.29 8.69 -10.91
N SER A 118 15.96 9.22 -11.93
CA SER A 118 15.35 9.66 -13.20
C SER A 118 14.77 8.50 -14.05
N GLU A 119 15.26 7.26 -13.92
CA GLU A 119 14.76 6.11 -14.71
C GLU A 119 13.52 5.42 -14.09
N VAL A 120 13.26 5.63 -12.79
CA VAL A 120 12.23 4.90 -12.03
C VAL A 120 10.82 5.46 -12.27
N SER A 121 10.73 6.72 -12.71
CA SER A 121 9.47 7.43 -13.01
C SER A 121 8.60 6.76 -14.09
N ILE A 122 9.20 6.02 -15.02
CA ILE A 122 8.50 5.56 -16.25
C ILE A 122 7.69 4.27 -16.03
N LYS A 123 7.87 3.54 -14.92
CA LYS A 123 7.34 2.16 -14.77
C LYS A 123 6.22 1.96 -13.76
N ASN A 124 5.75 3.02 -13.09
CA ASN A 124 4.57 2.94 -12.22
C ASN A 124 3.37 3.60 -12.92
N ARG A 125 2.79 2.94 -13.92
CA ARG A 125 1.44 3.22 -14.41
C ARG A 125 0.68 1.90 -14.52
#